data_AF-A0A963UXR2-F1
#
_entry.id   AF-A0A963UXR2-F1
#
_cell.length_a   1.000
_cell.length_b   1.000
_cell.length_c   1.000
_cell.angle_alpha   90.00
_cell.angle_beta   90.00
_cell.angle_gamma   90.00
#
_symmetry.space_group_name_H-M   'P 1'
#
loop_
_entity.id
_entity.type
_entity.pdbx_description
1 polymer ?
#
loop_
_entity_poly.entity_id
_entity_poly.type
_entity_poly.pdbx_seq_one_letter_code
_entity_poly.pdbx_strand_id
1 'polypeptide(L)'
;MTDASAIRPGIRASLMTPDTRTRRRNAAEARFRLYGRIAIAIGLAALVVLMGSVLANGLGSFRQSFLTLEVHLDEKVLDKSGARDPEAMKKVTTIGYGKIVDAALKATIAAEGIVVEGLTDKDVSDMISKEAAALVRNR
;
A
#
# COMPACT_ATOMS: atom_id res chain seq x y z
N MET A 1 -16.05 2.31 -91.73
CA MET A 1 -16.09 3.74 -91.35
C MET A 1 -15.59 3.83 -89.93
N THR A 2 -14.54 4.61 -89.77
CA THR A 2 -13.65 4.69 -88.62
C THR A 2 -14.16 5.78 -87.69
N ASP A 3 -14.29 5.50 -86.39
CA ASP A 3 -14.28 6.57 -85.40
C ASP A 3 -13.34 6.18 -84.25
N ALA A 4 -12.08 6.56 -84.43
CA ALA A 4 -11.05 6.47 -83.42
C ALA A 4 -11.19 7.69 -82.52
N SER A 5 -11.96 7.53 -81.45
CA SER A 5 -12.04 8.50 -80.36
C SER A 5 -10.63 8.67 -79.76
N ALA A 6 -10.04 9.84 -80.00
CA ALA A 6 -8.74 10.21 -79.48
C ALA A 6 -8.83 10.38 -77.96
N ILE A 7 -8.06 9.56 -77.23
CA ILE A 7 -7.83 9.74 -75.80
C ILE A 7 -7.12 11.09 -75.63
N ARG A 8 -7.84 12.11 -75.18
CA ARG A 8 -7.25 13.41 -74.83
C ARG A 8 -6.24 13.17 -73.70
N PRO A 9 -4.97 13.58 -73.84
CA PRO A 9 -4.02 13.46 -72.74
C PRO A 9 -4.47 14.43 -71.64
N GLY A 10 -5.08 13.90 -70.57
CA GLY A 10 -5.36 14.66 -69.37
C GLY A 10 -4.08 15.27 -68.85
N ILE A 11 -4.14 16.55 -68.46
CA ILE A 11 -3.05 17.31 -67.86
C ILE A 11 -2.42 16.44 -66.77
N ARG A 12 -1.17 16.01 -66.97
CA ARG A 12 -0.46 15.16 -66.00
C ARG A 12 -0.24 16.00 -64.74
N ALA A 13 -0.99 15.70 -63.68
CA ALA A 13 -0.76 16.29 -62.38
C ALA A 13 0.68 15.96 -61.92
N SER A 14 1.39 16.98 -61.40
CA SER A 14 2.77 16.86 -60.95
C SER A 14 2.91 15.78 -59.87
N LEU A 15 3.85 14.84 -60.06
CA LEU A 15 4.18 13.80 -59.08
C LEU A 15 4.76 14.36 -57.77
N MET A 16 5.26 15.60 -57.81
CA MET A 16 5.84 16.28 -56.65
C MET A 16 4.79 17.00 -55.80
N THR A 17 3.54 17.12 -56.28
CA THR A 17 2.47 17.80 -55.56
C THR A 17 1.47 16.76 -55.04
N PRO A 18 1.34 16.58 -53.72
CA PRO A 18 0.42 15.60 -53.17
C PRO A 18 -1.02 15.91 -53.58
N ASP A 19 -1.69 14.95 -54.21
CA ASP A 19 -3.10 15.07 -54.55
C ASP A 19 -3.94 15.22 -53.26
N THR A 20 -5.03 15.99 -53.37
CA THR A 20 -6.03 16.24 -52.32
C THR A 20 -6.53 14.97 -51.65
N ARG A 21 -6.70 13.88 -52.40
CA ARG A 21 -7.11 12.56 -51.89
C ARG A 21 -6.02 11.92 -51.02
N THR A 22 -4.76 12.01 -51.45
CA THR A 22 -3.59 11.52 -50.70
C THR A 22 -3.43 12.29 -49.39
N ARG A 23 -3.56 13.62 -49.44
CA ARG A 23 -3.51 14.46 -48.23
C ARG A 23 -4.61 14.09 -47.22
N ARG A 24 -5.83 13.81 -47.70
CA ARG A 24 -6.96 13.40 -46.84
C ARG A 24 -6.72 12.03 -46.18
N ARG A 25 -6.13 11.06 -46.90
CA ARG A 25 -5.78 9.74 -46.34
C ARG A 25 -4.67 9.85 -45.29
N ASN A 26 -3.62 10.61 -45.57
CA ASN A 26 -2.50 10.78 -44.65
C ASN A 26 -2.94 11.45 -43.34
N ALA A 27 -3.89 12.39 -43.41
CA ALA A 27 -4.46 13.01 -42.22
C ALA A 27 -5.27 12.02 -41.35
N ALA A 28 -6.03 11.12 -41.98
CA ALA A 28 -6.77 10.08 -41.26
C ALA A 28 -5.81 9.06 -40.62
N GLU A 29 -4.78 8.64 -41.34
CA GLU A 29 -3.76 7.72 -40.83
C GLU A 29 -2.95 8.33 -39.67
N ALA A 30 -2.62 9.62 -39.75
CA ALA A 30 -1.94 10.32 -38.67
C ALA A 30 -2.75 10.31 -37.36
N ARG A 31 -4.08 10.53 -37.45
CA ARG A 31 -4.98 10.46 -36.29
C ARG A 31 -5.11 9.05 -35.74
N PHE A 32 -5.26 8.05 -36.61
CA PHE A 32 -5.33 6.65 -36.22
C PHE A 32 -4.06 6.21 -35.47
N ARG A 33 -2.87 6.54 -36.01
CA ARG A 33 -1.59 6.26 -35.35
C ARG A 33 -1.45 7.00 -34.02
N LEU A 34 -1.92 8.25 -33.94
CA LEU A 34 -1.89 9.01 -32.69
C LEU A 34 -2.77 8.35 -31.61
N TYR A 35 -4.01 8.00 -31.95
CA TYR A 35 -4.91 7.31 -31.01
C TYR A 35 -4.35 5.96 -30.57
N GLY A 36 -3.77 5.18 -31.49
CA GLY A 36 -3.11 3.91 -31.15
C GLY A 36 -1.96 4.09 -30.15
N ARG A 37 -1.08 5.08 -30.38
CA ARG A 37 0.02 5.37 -29.44
C ARG A 37 -0.50 5.83 -28.07
N ILE A 38 -1.54 6.67 -28.05
CA ILE A 38 -2.15 7.13 -26.79
C ILE A 38 -2.78 5.96 -26.03
N ALA A 39 -3.50 5.08 -26.71
CA ALA A 39 -4.10 3.90 -26.08
C ALA A 39 -3.05 2.98 -25.45
N ILE A 40 -1.94 2.72 -26.15
CA ILE A 40 -0.81 1.94 -25.61
C ILE A 40 -0.21 2.65 -24.39
N ALA A 41 0.03 3.96 -24.47
CA ALA A 41 0.58 4.73 -23.35
C ALA A 41 -0.32 4.69 -22.10
N ILE A 42 -1.64 4.80 -22.28
CA ILE A 42 -2.61 4.68 -21.18
C ILE A 42 -2.55 3.28 -20.56
N GLY A 43 -2.50 2.23 -21.38
CA GLY A 43 -2.38 0.85 -20.88
C GLY A 43 -1.10 0.63 -20.06
N LEU A 44 0.02 1.15 -20.52
CA LEU A 44 1.30 1.09 -19.79
C LEU A 44 1.24 1.91 -18.49
N ALA A 45 0.65 3.10 -18.51
CA ALA A 45 0.48 3.93 -17.32
C ALA A 45 -0.37 3.21 -16.26
N ALA A 46 -1.48 2.59 -16.66
CA ALA A 46 -2.33 1.82 -15.75
C ALA A 46 -1.57 0.64 -15.13
N LEU A 47 -0.73 -0.06 -15.90
CA LEU A 47 0.11 -1.14 -15.38
C LEU A 47 1.13 -0.65 -14.34
N VAL A 48 1.79 0.49 -14.59
CA VAL A 48 2.73 1.10 -13.64
C VAL A 48 2.00 1.52 -12.36
N VAL A 49 0.82 2.13 -12.47
CA VAL A 49 0.00 2.52 -11.30
C VAL A 49 -0.41 1.29 -10.49
N LEU A 50 -0.87 0.22 -11.16
CA LEU A 50 -1.27 -1.01 -10.49
C LEU A 50 -0.07 -1.65 -9.77
N MET A 51 1.08 -1.76 -10.43
CA MET A 51 2.30 -2.30 -9.84
C MET A 51 2.76 -1.46 -8.64
N GLY A 52 2.78 -0.13 -8.79
CA GLY A 52 3.14 0.79 -7.72
C GLY A 52 2.20 0.66 -6.51
N SER A 53 0.90 0.50 -6.74
CA SER A 53 -0.09 0.28 -5.69
C SER A 53 0.14 -1.03 -4.95
N VAL A 54 0.36 -2.14 -5.67
CA VAL A 54 0.63 -3.45 -5.06
C VAL A 54 1.89 -3.40 -4.20
N LEU A 55 2.97 -2.78 -4.71
CA LEU A 55 4.21 -2.63 -3.96
C LEU A 55 4.05 -1.72 -2.75
N ALA A 56 3.39 -0.58 -2.89
CA ALA A 56 3.17 0.35 -1.77
C ALA A 56 2.39 -0.30 -0.63
N ASN A 57 1.31 -1.03 -0.97
CA ASN A 57 0.51 -1.75 0.01
C ASN A 57 1.24 -2.96 0.61
N GLY A 58 2.09 -3.63 -0.18
CA GLY A 58 2.84 -4.82 0.26
C GLY A 58 4.06 -4.50 1.14
N LEU A 59 4.85 -3.49 0.78
CA LEU A 59 6.11 -3.17 1.46
C LEU A 59 5.92 -2.77 2.93
N GLY A 60 4.77 -2.17 3.28
CA GLY A 60 4.42 -1.84 4.66
C GLY A 60 4.29 -3.07 5.56
N SER A 61 3.87 -4.22 5.02
CA SER A 61 3.67 -5.46 5.80
C SER A 61 4.97 -6.03 6.40
N PHE A 62 6.11 -5.69 5.80
CA PHE A 62 7.42 -6.12 6.30
C PHE A 62 8.01 -5.19 7.36
N ARG A 63 7.31 -4.11 7.73
CA ARG A 63 7.76 -3.18 8.77
C ARG A 63 7.01 -3.49 10.06
N GLN A 64 7.74 -3.81 11.12
CA GLN A 64 7.20 -4.00 12.46
C GLN A 64 7.77 -2.93 13.40
N SER A 65 6.90 -2.20 14.09
CA SER A 65 7.28 -1.22 15.11
C SER A 65 7.36 -1.89 16.48
N PHE A 66 8.41 -1.60 17.24
CA PHE A 66 8.62 -2.15 18.58
C PHE A 66 8.67 -1.03 19.61
N LEU A 67 8.02 -1.26 20.76
CA LEU A 67 8.14 -0.43 21.95
C LEU A 67 8.96 -1.18 23.00
N THR A 68 9.87 -0.47 23.65
CA THR A 68 10.59 -0.98 24.83
C THR A 68 9.95 -0.34 26.06
N LEU A 69 9.40 -1.18 26.94
CA LEU A 69 8.71 -0.75 28.16
C LEU A 69 9.35 -1.42 29.36
N GLU A 70 9.48 -0.69 30.46
CA GLU A 70 9.83 -1.28 31.75
C GLU A 70 8.58 -1.88 32.38
N VAL A 71 8.52 -3.22 32.40
CA VAL A 71 7.36 -3.95 32.91
C VAL A 71 7.65 -4.45 34.33
N HIS A 72 6.98 -3.85 35.31
CA HIS A 72 7.01 -4.36 36.68
C HIS A 72 6.06 -5.54 36.84
N LEU A 73 6.61 -6.70 37.19
CA LEU A 73 5.86 -7.93 37.42
C LEU A 73 5.26 -7.92 38.84
N ASP A 74 4.00 -7.50 38.97
CA ASP A 74 3.32 -7.46 40.27
C ASP A 74 3.06 -8.88 40.81
N GLU A 75 3.65 -9.18 41.98
CA GLU A 75 3.52 -10.43 42.70
C GLU A 75 2.04 -10.76 43.00
N LYS A 76 1.20 -9.76 43.26
CA LYS A 76 -0.23 -9.97 43.55
C LYS A 76 -1.00 -10.53 42.36
N VAL A 77 -0.52 -10.29 41.15
CA VAL A 77 -1.14 -10.72 39.90
C VAL A 77 -0.58 -12.06 39.43
N LEU A 78 0.75 -12.24 39.54
CA LEU A 78 1.45 -13.40 38.98
C LEU A 78 1.74 -14.53 39.98
N ASP A 79 1.88 -14.22 41.26
CA ASP A 79 2.28 -15.17 42.29
C ASP A 79 1.37 -15.08 43.53
N LYS A 80 0.15 -15.60 43.37
CA LYS A 80 -0.84 -15.66 44.46
C LYS A 80 -0.40 -16.52 45.64
N SER A 81 0.56 -17.41 45.42
CA SER A 81 1.14 -18.30 46.43
C SER A 81 2.34 -17.68 47.17
N GLY A 82 2.94 -16.59 46.66
CA GLY A 82 4.18 -16.03 47.17
C GLY A 82 5.40 -16.97 47.06
N ALA A 83 5.30 -18.01 46.22
CA ALA A 83 6.31 -19.07 46.11
C ALA A 83 7.51 -18.66 45.24
N ARG A 84 7.38 -17.54 44.50
CA ARG A 84 8.32 -17.01 43.50
C ARG A 84 8.83 -18.06 42.52
N ASP A 85 7.96 -19.01 42.17
CA ASP A 85 8.27 -20.09 41.23
C ASP A 85 7.96 -19.62 39.78
N PRO A 86 8.98 -19.50 38.91
CA PRO A 86 8.79 -19.13 37.51
C PRO A 86 7.85 -20.07 36.75
N GLU A 87 7.85 -21.37 37.05
CA GLU A 87 6.98 -22.35 36.41
C GLU A 87 5.52 -22.17 36.84
N ALA A 88 5.28 -21.74 38.07
CA ALA A 88 3.95 -21.40 38.56
C ALA A 88 3.45 -20.09 37.94
N MET A 89 4.30 -19.06 37.84
CA MET A 89 3.93 -17.79 37.21
C MET A 89 3.62 -17.95 35.72
N LYS A 90 4.38 -18.79 35.00
CA LYS A 90 4.12 -19.10 33.57
C LYS A 90 2.75 -19.75 33.31
N LYS A 91 2.15 -20.38 34.32
CA LYS A 91 0.78 -20.93 34.23
C LYS A 91 -0.29 -19.85 34.29
N VAL A 92 0.03 -18.63 34.73
CA VAL A 92 -0.88 -17.49 34.63
C VAL A 92 -1.13 -17.22 33.14
N THR A 93 -2.42 -17.08 32.80
CA THR A 93 -2.83 -16.90 31.41
C THR A 93 -2.32 -15.58 30.85
N THR A 94 -2.28 -15.49 29.52
CA THR A 94 -1.92 -14.25 28.81
C THR A 94 -2.80 -13.06 29.19
N ILE A 95 -3.98 -13.29 29.75
CA ILE A 95 -4.87 -12.23 30.29
C ILE A 95 -4.24 -11.56 31.52
N GLY A 96 -3.62 -12.32 32.43
CA GLY A 96 -2.96 -11.77 33.62
C GLY A 96 -1.75 -10.93 33.24
N TYR A 97 -0.90 -11.46 32.36
CA TYR A 97 0.25 -10.74 31.81
C TYR A 97 -0.16 -9.52 30.98
N GLY A 98 -1.24 -9.59 30.20
CA GLY A 98 -1.76 -8.47 29.42
C GLY A 98 -2.10 -7.26 30.29
N LYS A 99 -2.76 -7.47 31.44
CA LYS A 99 -3.08 -6.38 32.38
C LYS A 99 -1.84 -5.66 32.92
N ILE A 100 -0.75 -6.40 33.14
CA ILE A 100 0.51 -5.85 33.65
C ILE A 100 1.19 -5.01 32.56
N VAL A 101 1.20 -5.51 31.32
CA VAL A 101 1.77 -4.79 30.17
C VAL A 101 0.97 -3.52 29.88
N ASP A 102 -0.37 -3.58 29.93
CA ASP A 102 -1.24 -2.41 29.78
C ASP A 102 -0.97 -1.36 30.86
N ALA A 103 -0.83 -1.80 32.12
CA ALA A 103 -0.51 -0.90 33.23
C ALA A 103 0.87 -0.24 33.05
N ALA A 104 1.87 -1.00 32.58
CA ALA A 104 3.21 -0.47 32.31
C ALA A 104 3.20 0.58 31.18
N LEU A 105 2.43 0.36 30.10
CA LEU A 105 2.30 1.37 29.05
C LEU A 105 1.64 2.64 29.57
N LYS A 106 0.53 2.53 30.32
CA LYS A 106 -0.15 3.69 30.91
C LYS A 106 0.76 4.46 31.86
N ALA A 107 1.53 3.77 32.68
CA ALA A 107 2.52 4.38 33.57
C ALA A 107 3.60 5.14 32.79
N THR A 108 4.09 4.56 31.69
CA THR A 108 5.11 5.19 30.83
C THR A 108 4.55 6.46 30.16
N ILE A 109 3.34 6.40 29.60
CA ILE A 109 2.67 7.56 28.98
C ILE A 109 2.48 8.69 30.00
N ALA A 110 2.05 8.35 31.21
CA ALA A 110 1.86 9.33 32.29
C ALA A 110 3.20 9.94 32.75
N ALA A 111 4.26 9.14 32.84
CA ALA A 111 5.60 9.60 33.25
C ALA A 111 6.22 10.56 32.22
N GLU A 112 6.02 10.30 30.93
CA GLU A 112 6.50 11.16 29.84
C GLU A 112 5.60 12.39 29.59
N GLY A 113 4.49 12.51 30.32
CA GLY A 113 3.56 13.64 30.19
C GLY A 113 2.81 13.68 28.85
N ILE A 114 2.67 12.54 28.16
CA ILE A 114 2.03 12.45 26.86
C ILE A 114 0.51 12.47 27.07
N VAL A 115 -0.13 13.62 26.82
CA VAL A 115 -1.59 13.78 26.86
C VAL A 115 -2.10 14.05 25.46
N VAL A 116 -2.91 13.12 24.94
CA VAL A 116 -3.58 13.26 23.63
C VAL A 116 -5.07 13.39 23.88
N GLU A 117 -5.64 14.53 23.51
CA GLU A 117 -7.08 14.78 23.66
C GLU A 117 -7.90 13.74 22.88
N GLY A 118 -8.89 13.14 23.54
CA GLY A 118 -9.80 12.16 22.95
C GLY A 118 -9.31 10.71 22.95
N LEU A 119 -8.08 10.43 23.43
CA LEU A 119 -7.57 9.07 23.52
C LEU A 119 -8.14 8.35 24.75
N THR A 120 -8.78 7.18 24.55
CA THR A 120 -9.31 6.39 25.66
C THR A 120 -8.29 5.36 26.16
N ASP A 121 -8.49 4.89 27.39
CA ASP A 121 -7.72 3.78 27.98
C ASP A 121 -7.70 2.52 27.12
N LYS A 122 -8.78 2.28 26.38
CA LYS A 122 -8.90 1.13 25.48
C LYS A 122 -8.03 1.30 24.25
N ASP A 123 -8.01 2.50 23.67
CA ASP A 123 -7.19 2.80 22.49
C ASP A 123 -5.70 2.63 22.82
N VAL A 124 -5.29 3.05 24.02
CA VAL A 124 -3.92 2.85 24.52
C VAL A 124 -3.58 1.37 24.64
N SER A 125 -4.44 0.55 25.24
CA SER A 125 -4.22 -0.91 25.32
C SER A 125 -4.17 -1.56 23.93
N ASP A 126 -5.00 -1.11 22.99
CA ASP A 126 -5.04 -1.64 21.62
C ASP A 126 -3.80 -1.23 20.78
N MET A 127 -2.96 -0.29 21.24
CA MET A 127 -1.69 0.06 20.59
C MET A 127 -0.61 -1.03 20.74
N ILE A 128 -0.72 -1.89 21.75
CA ILE A 128 0.24 -2.96 21.98
C ILE A 128 -0.27 -4.25 21.32
N SER A 129 0.63 -5.03 20.73
CA SER A 129 0.27 -6.35 20.22
C SER A 129 -0.23 -7.27 21.34
N LYS A 130 -1.31 -8.02 21.09
CA LYS A 130 -1.83 -9.07 21.98
C LYS A 130 -0.78 -10.16 22.28
N GLU A 131 0.20 -10.33 21.41
CA GLU A 131 1.31 -11.26 21.61
C GLU A 131 2.32 -10.79 22.65
N ALA A 132 2.35 -9.50 23.01
CA ALA A 132 3.28 -8.97 24.00
C ALA A 132 3.16 -9.70 25.35
N ALA A 133 1.93 -10.04 25.76
CA ALA A 133 1.69 -10.81 26.98
C ALA A 133 2.34 -12.21 26.92
N ALA A 134 2.33 -12.87 25.76
CA ALA A 134 2.98 -14.15 25.57
C ALA A 134 4.51 -14.01 25.57
N LEU A 135 5.04 -12.93 24.99
CA LEU A 135 6.47 -12.65 24.95
C LEU A 135 7.03 -12.40 26.36
N VAL A 136 6.30 -11.68 27.22
CA VAL A 136 6.68 -11.49 28.62
C VAL A 136 6.56 -12.79 29.42
N ARG A 137 5.47 -13.56 29.24
CA ARG A 137 5.27 -14.85 29.93
C ARG A 137 6.33 -15.88 29.59
N ASN A 138 6.71 -15.99 28.32
CA ASN A 138 7.58 -17.06 27.83
C ASN A 138 9.08 -16.78 28.06
N ARG A 139 9.43 -15.55 28.47
CA ARG A 139 10.80 -15.18 28.83
C ARG A 139 11.23 -15.87 30.13
#